data_AF-A0A350KLN3-F1
#
_entry.id   AF-A0A350KLN3-F1
#
_cell.length_a   1.000
_cell.length_b   1.000
_cell.length_c   1.000
_cell.angle_alpha   90.00
_cell.angle_beta   90.00
_cell.angle_gamma   90.00
#
_symmetry.space_group_name_H-M   'P 1'
#
loop_
_entity.id
_entity.type
_entity.pdbx_description
1 polymer ?
#
loop_
_entity_poly.entity_id
_entity_poly.type
_entity_poly.pdbx_seq_one_letter_code
_entity_poly.pdbx_strand_id
1 'polypeptide(L)'
;MSDRFDSVESAVKFIENAYDRGGRYLVDGRPKYTAHAVRMEDETGLTGIAGRYNFVDGQEAAFAEYGYRKRFLKYSTAASFMKSEDPIARQAGESFKSEMPKALDEMNGEIDKLARLNPELKNLNYNKNHVVETYRALIGITSQYNVDDINAYLHNYRTGKKNFDVLNRAEKISKTTGIRFGWQPAAKTMDKIEQQLETRRIAMMKLAEMSR
;
A
#
# COMPACT_ATOMS: atom_id res chain seq x y z
N MET A 1 -30.75 9.16 -13.35
CA MET A 1 -30.32 7.76 -13.16
C MET A 1 -28.81 7.76 -13.04
N SER A 2 -28.23 6.95 -12.16
CA SER A 2 -26.76 6.83 -12.08
C SER A 2 -26.25 6.13 -13.34
N ASP A 3 -25.20 6.68 -13.96
CA ASP A 3 -24.56 6.04 -15.12
C ASP A 3 -23.83 4.74 -14.74
N ARG A 4 -23.64 4.48 -13.44
CA ARG A 4 -22.84 3.35 -12.93
C ARG A 4 -23.66 2.26 -12.24
N PHE A 5 -24.76 2.61 -11.59
CA PHE A 5 -25.58 1.67 -10.81
C PHE A 5 -27.06 1.83 -11.16
N ASP A 6 -27.73 0.72 -11.43
CA ASP A 6 -29.17 0.67 -11.71
C ASP A 6 -30.03 0.82 -10.45
N SER A 7 -29.48 0.55 -9.25
CA SER A 7 -30.20 0.59 -7.97
C SER A 7 -29.26 0.69 -6.75
N VAL A 8 -29.82 1.04 -5.59
CA VAL A 8 -29.08 1.01 -4.32
C VAL A 8 -28.64 -0.41 -3.98
N GLU A 9 -29.49 -1.40 -4.23
CA GLU A 9 -29.19 -2.81 -3.96
C GLU A 9 -28.00 -3.32 -4.79
N SER A 10 -27.90 -2.93 -6.06
CA SER A 10 -26.75 -3.31 -6.89
C SER A 10 -25.46 -2.61 -6.46
N ALA A 11 -25.55 -1.37 -5.99
CA ALA A 11 -24.42 -0.65 -5.39
C ALA A 11 -23.99 -1.25 -4.03
N VAL A 12 -24.92 -1.73 -3.20
CA VAL A 12 -24.60 -2.47 -1.96
C VAL A 12 -23.90 -3.79 -2.30
N LYS A 13 -24.46 -4.58 -3.22
CA LYS A 13 -23.80 -5.81 -3.70
C LYS A 13 -22.42 -5.52 -4.29
N PHE A 14 -22.23 -4.37 -4.92
CA PHE A 14 -20.91 -3.94 -5.39
C PHE A 14 -19.93 -3.75 -4.22
N ILE A 15 -20.35 -3.10 -3.14
CA ILE A 15 -19.53 -2.89 -1.93
C ILE A 15 -19.20 -4.24 -1.25
N GLU A 16 -20.19 -5.11 -1.06
CA GLU A 16 -20.01 -6.41 -0.42
C GLU A 16 -19.03 -7.30 -1.20
N ASN A 17 -19.15 -7.30 -2.53
CA ASN A 17 -18.29 -8.06 -3.43
C ASN A 17 -17.04 -7.26 -3.88
N ALA A 18 -16.70 -6.15 -3.22
CA ALA A 18 -15.55 -5.32 -3.61
C ALA A 18 -14.25 -6.14 -3.63
N TYR A 19 -14.15 -7.13 -2.73
CA TYR A 19 -13.07 -8.09 -2.71
C TYR A 19 -13.10 -9.06 -3.90
N ASP A 20 -14.24 -9.71 -4.16
CA ASP A 20 -14.29 -10.75 -5.21
C ASP A 20 -14.24 -10.18 -6.64
N ARG A 21 -14.59 -8.90 -6.83
CA ARG A 21 -14.61 -8.25 -8.16
C ARG A 21 -13.28 -7.64 -8.59
N GLY A 22 -12.30 -7.49 -7.70
CA GLY A 22 -10.98 -6.89 -8.02
C GLY A 22 -10.07 -7.71 -8.93
N GLY A 23 -10.58 -8.80 -9.53
CA GLY A 23 -9.81 -9.82 -10.25
C GLY A 23 -9.42 -10.96 -9.31
N ARG A 24 -9.22 -12.16 -9.86
CA ARG A 24 -8.87 -13.37 -9.09
C ARG A 24 -7.65 -13.07 -8.21
N TYR A 25 -7.91 -12.78 -6.94
CA TYR A 25 -6.86 -12.49 -5.97
C TYR A 25 -6.02 -13.71 -5.68
N LEU A 26 -6.42 -14.89 -6.15
CA LEU A 26 -5.60 -16.10 -6.16
C LEU A 26 -5.16 -16.40 -7.59
N VAL A 27 -3.85 -16.52 -7.79
CA VAL A 27 -3.21 -17.09 -8.99
C VAL A 27 -2.53 -18.37 -8.54
N ASP A 28 -2.97 -19.51 -9.08
CA ASP A 28 -2.46 -20.85 -8.71
C ASP A 28 -2.49 -21.13 -7.19
N GLY A 29 -3.58 -20.70 -6.53
CA GLY A 29 -3.76 -20.87 -5.09
C GLY A 29 -2.99 -19.88 -4.21
N ARG A 30 -2.24 -18.92 -4.79
CA ARG A 30 -1.49 -17.91 -4.05
C ARG A 30 -2.05 -16.50 -4.25
N PRO A 31 -2.07 -15.65 -3.20
CA PRO A 31 -2.54 -14.28 -3.34
C PRO A 31 -1.71 -13.47 -4.36
N LYS A 32 -2.38 -12.74 -5.25
CA LYS A 32 -1.76 -11.74 -6.12
C LYS A 32 -1.21 -10.63 -5.23
N TYR A 33 0.11 -10.51 -5.17
CA TYR A 33 0.80 -9.73 -4.16
C TYR A 33 1.65 -8.61 -4.77
N THR A 34 1.49 -7.38 -4.26
CA THR A 34 2.15 -6.17 -4.76
C THR A 34 3.23 -5.68 -3.78
N ALA A 35 4.29 -6.46 -3.58
CA ALA A 35 5.48 -6.01 -2.84
C ALA A 35 6.53 -5.43 -3.78
N HIS A 36 6.28 -4.23 -4.28
CA HIS A 36 7.18 -3.59 -5.23
C HIS A 36 8.56 -3.27 -4.62
N ALA A 37 8.62 -2.89 -3.34
CA ALA A 37 9.88 -2.62 -2.65
C ALA A 37 10.72 -3.90 -2.50
N VAL A 38 10.12 -5.00 -2.07
CA VAL A 38 10.79 -6.30 -1.95
C VAL A 38 11.29 -6.77 -3.31
N ARG A 39 10.44 -6.70 -4.33
CA ARG A 39 10.83 -7.07 -5.70
C ARG A 39 12.03 -6.25 -6.19
N MET A 40 12.04 -4.94 -5.93
CA MET A 40 13.18 -4.09 -6.29
C MET A 40 14.44 -4.57 -5.59
N GLU A 41 14.40 -4.85 -4.28
CA GLU A 41 15.55 -5.39 -3.56
C GLU A 41 16.03 -6.71 -4.17
N ASP A 42 15.11 -7.63 -4.47
CA ASP A 42 15.46 -8.95 -4.99
C ASP A 42 16.04 -8.88 -6.42
N GLU A 43 15.48 -8.04 -7.29
CA GLU A 43 15.91 -7.89 -8.69
C GLU A 43 17.22 -7.12 -8.83
N THR A 44 17.43 -6.12 -7.98
CA THR A 44 18.59 -5.22 -8.09
C THR A 44 19.69 -5.59 -7.11
N GLY A 45 19.38 -6.30 -6.03
CA GLY A 45 20.24 -6.51 -4.87
C GLY A 45 20.32 -5.32 -3.91
N LEU A 46 19.59 -4.21 -4.15
CA LEU A 46 19.53 -3.09 -3.19
C LEU A 46 18.95 -3.57 -1.85
N THR A 47 19.30 -2.92 -0.74
CA THR A 47 18.90 -3.39 0.60
C THR A 47 18.29 -2.29 1.48
N GLY A 48 17.42 -2.71 2.39
CA GLY A 48 16.76 -1.86 3.38
C GLY A 48 15.85 -0.80 2.77
N ILE A 49 15.26 -1.09 1.61
CA ILE A 49 14.20 -0.33 0.95
C ILE A 49 12.84 -0.86 1.42
N ALA A 50 12.67 -2.18 1.50
CA ALA A 50 11.44 -2.81 1.97
C ALA A 50 11.35 -2.84 3.50
N GLY A 51 10.13 -2.91 4.03
CA GLY A 51 9.88 -3.03 5.47
C GLY A 51 10.18 -4.43 6.04
N ARG A 52 9.95 -5.49 5.25
CA ARG A 52 10.14 -6.92 5.63
C ARG A 52 9.63 -7.25 7.05
N TYR A 53 8.31 -7.13 7.23
CA TYR A 53 7.65 -7.29 8.51
C TYR A 53 7.35 -8.76 8.87
N ASN A 54 7.34 -9.04 10.17
CA ASN A 54 6.76 -10.24 10.76
C ASN A 54 5.24 -10.10 10.89
N PHE A 55 4.49 -11.15 10.57
CA PHE A 55 3.04 -11.18 10.73
C PHE A 55 2.62 -12.19 11.80
N VAL A 56 1.39 -12.04 12.27
CA VAL A 56 0.79 -12.92 13.29
C VAL A 56 0.88 -14.38 12.84
N ASP A 57 1.23 -15.27 13.78
CA ASP A 57 1.41 -16.71 13.55
C ASP A 57 2.41 -17.09 12.44
N GLY A 58 3.33 -16.17 12.10
CA GLY A 58 4.31 -16.40 11.03
C GLY A 58 3.71 -16.39 9.62
N GLN A 59 2.51 -15.83 9.47
CA GLN A 59 1.83 -15.76 8.17
C GLN A 59 2.66 -15.01 7.12
N GLU A 60 2.65 -15.46 5.87
CA GLU A 60 3.25 -14.70 4.79
C GLU A 60 2.45 -13.42 4.50
N ALA A 61 3.16 -12.34 4.17
CA ALA A 61 2.59 -11.02 3.91
C ALA A 61 1.44 -11.05 2.87
N ALA A 62 1.58 -11.87 1.83
CA ALA A 62 0.57 -12.04 0.78
C ALA A 62 -0.77 -12.59 1.32
N PHE A 63 -0.71 -13.55 2.25
CA PHE A 63 -1.90 -14.12 2.88
C PHE A 63 -2.48 -13.21 3.96
N ALA A 64 -1.64 -12.46 4.68
CA ALA A 64 -2.10 -11.42 5.58
C ALA A 64 -2.89 -10.34 4.81
N GLU A 65 -2.33 -9.85 3.69
CA GLU A 65 -3.02 -8.89 2.82
C GLU A 65 -4.35 -9.44 2.30
N TYR A 66 -4.36 -10.69 1.84
CA TYR A 66 -5.57 -11.37 1.39
C TYR A 66 -6.66 -11.34 2.47
N GLY A 67 -6.32 -11.72 3.71
CA GLY A 67 -7.25 -11.75 4.84
C GLY A 67 -7.81 -10.37 5.17
N TYR A 68 -6.95 -9.35 5.22
CA TYR A 68 -7.38 -7.99 5.52
C TYR A 68 -8.22 -7.36 4.41
N ARG A 69 -7.88 -7.59 3.13
CA ARG A 69 -8.72 -7.14 2.00
C ARG A 69 -10.10 -7.78 2.08
N LYS A 70 -10.17 -9.09 2.31
CA LYS A 70 -11.45 -9.82 2.43
C LYS A 70 -12.32 -9.29 3.57
N ARG A 71 -11.72 -8.93 4.71
CA ARG A 71 -12.43 -8.39 5.87
C ARG A 71 -12.83 -6.92 5.74
N PHE A 72 -11.94 -6.08 5.22
CA PHE A 72 -12.04 -4.62 5.43
C PHE A 72 -12.23 -3.78 4.16
N LEU A 73 -11.94 -4.30 2.97
CA LEU A 73 -12.03 -3.51 1.72
C LEU A 73 -13.43 -2.93 1.49
N LYS A 74 -14.47 -3.67 1.87
CA LYS A 74 -15.86 -3.21 1.75
C LYS A 74 -16.10 -1.89 2.52
N TYR A 75 -15.55 -1.76 3.73
CA TYR A 75 -15.72 -0.55 4.55
C TYR A 75 -14.96 0.65 3.97
N SER A 76 -13.76 0.42 3.42
CA SER A 76 -13.05 1.47 2.70
C SER A 76 -13.80 1.92 1.45
N THR A 77 -14.46 0.99 0.75
CA THR A 77 -15.27 1.29 -0.46
C THR A 77 -16.54 2.05 -0.09
N ALA A 78 -17.25 1.60 0.94
CA ALA A 78 -18.43 2.27 1.48
C ALA A 78 -18.12 3.71 1.93
N ALA A 79 -17.01 3.93 2.64
CA ALA A 79 -16.61 5.26 3.08
C ALA A 79 -16.28 6.21 1.91
N SER A 80 -15.77 5.68 0.79
CA SER A 80 -15.61 6.45 -0.45
C SER A 80 -16.96 6.75 -1.11
N PHE A 81 -17.88 5.79 -1.12
CA PHE A 81 -19.22 5.95 -1.70
C PHE A 81 -20.04 7.03 -0.97
N MET A 82 -19.92 7.13 0.35
CA MET A 82 -20.56 8.19 1.16
C MET A 82 -20.16 9.62 0.72
N LYS A 83 -19.03 9.79 0.02
CA LYS A 83 -18.57 11.09 -0.51
C LYS A 83 -18.96 11.31 -1.98
N SER A 84 -19.71 10.39 -2.58
CA SER A 84 -20.08 10.45 -3.99
C SER A 84 -21.18 11.46 -4.29
N GLU A 85 -21.07 12.13 -5.43
CA GLU A 85 -22.14 12.97 -5.99
C GLU A 85 -23.32 12.13 -6.48
N ASP A 86 -23.11 10.86 -6.84
CA ASP A 86 -24.17 9.93 -7.20
C ASP A 86 -25.02 9.55 -5.96
N PRO A 87 -26.32 9.89 -5.92
CA PRO A 87 -27.20 9.57 -4.81
C PRO A 87 -27.31 8.07 -4.54
N ILE A 88 -27.28 7.22 -5.58
CA ILE A 88 -27.38 5.76 -5.44
C ILE A 88 -26.15 5.22 -4.74
N ALA A 89 -24.96 5.62 -5.20
CA ALA A 89 -23.70 5.23 -4.56
C ALA A 89 -23.63 5.74 -3.11
N ARG A 90 -24.03 6.99 -2.88
CA ARG A 90 -24.01 7.59 -1.53
C ARG A 90 -24.88 6.82 -0.55
N GLN A 91 -26.13 6.54 -0.91
CA GLN A 91 -27.08 5.79 -0.08
C GLN A 91 -26.59 4.36 0.17
N ALA A 92 -25.98 3.71 -0.83
CA ALA A 92 -25.37 2.41 -0.63
C ALA A 92 -24.20 2.46 0.37
N GLY A 93 -23.34 3.48 0.30
CA GLY A 93 -22.27 3.68 1.28
C GLY A 93 -22.78 3.89 2.71
N GLU A 94 -23.87 4.66 2.87
CA GLU A 94 -24.51 4.93 4.16
C GLU A 94 -25.07 3.67 4.84
N SER A 95 -25.46 2.64 4.07
CA SER A 95 -25.95 1.36 4.62
C SER A 95 -24.94 0.64 5.51
N PHE A 96 -23.64 0.91 5.34
CA PHE A 96 -22.55 0.32 6.14
C PHE A 96 -22.12 1.21 7.33
N LYS A 97 -22.71 2.40 7.49
CA LYS A 97 -22.24 3.43 8.44
C LYS A 97 -22.22 2.93 9.89
N SER A 98 -23.19 2.10 10.28
CA SER A 98 -23.28 1.53 11.63
C SER A 98 -22.20 0.47 11.93
N GLU A 99 -21.67 -0.20 10.90
CA GLU A 99 -20.62 -1.22 11.05
C GLU A 99 -19.20 -0.63 11.08
N MET A 100 -19.02 0.55 10.49
CA MET A 100 -17.71 1.20 10.34
C MET A 100 -16.93 1.40 11.65
N PRO A 101 -17.53 1.82 12.79
CA PRO A 101 -16.80 1.97 14.04
C PRO A 101 -16.16 0.67 14.51
N LYS A 102 -16.91 -0.44 14.49
CA LYS A 102 -16.37 -1.76 14.86
C LYS A 102 -15.26 -2.19 13.92
N ALA A 103 -15.43 -2.01 12.62
CA ALA A 103 -14.39 -2.32 11.64
C ALA A 103 -13.12 -1.48 11.85
N LEU A 104 -13.27 -0.21 12.22
CA LEU A 104 -12.16 0.68 12.54
C LEU A 104 -11.39 0.21 13.77
N ASP A 105 -12.09 -0.16 14.84
CA ASP A 105 -11.49 -0.71 16.05
C ASP A 105 -10.72 -2.00 15.76
N GLU A 106 -11.28 -2.89 14.94
CA GLU A 106 -10.61 -4.11 14.49
C GLU A 106 -9.33 -3.80 13.69
N MET A 107 -9.38 -2.87 12.74
CA MET A 107 -8.19 -2.50 11.94
C MET A 107 -7.09 -1.86 12.80
N ASN A 108 -7.45 -0.97 13.72
CA ASN A 108 -6.49 -0.40 14.67
C ASN A 108 -5.86 -1.49 15.55
N GLY A 109 -6.66 -2.44 16.03
CA GLY A 109 -6.17 -3.58 16.81
C GLY A 109 -5.20 -4.47 16.03
N GLU A 110 -5.44 -4.69 14.73
CA GLU A 110 -4.50 -5.41 13.86
C GLU A 110 -3.17 -4.66 13.68
N ILE A 111 -3.22 -3.34 13.46
CA ILE A 111 -2.00 -2.52 13.37
C ILE A 111 -1.23 -2.56 14.70
N ASP A 112 -1.90 -2.50 15.84
CA ASP A 112 -1.25 -2.57 17.15
C ASP A 112 -0.58 -3.93 17.40
N LYS A 113 -1.20 -5.04 16.95
CA LYS A 113 -0.56 -6.37 16.98
C LYS A 113 0.70 -6.40 16.10
N LEU A 114 0.61 -5.88 14.87
CA LEU A 114 1.74 -5.81 13.95
C LEU A 114 2.87 -4.94 14.51
N ALA A 115 2.56 -3.83 15.21
CA ALA A 115 3.54 -2.96 15.83
C ALA A 115 4.23 -3.55 17.07
N ARG A 116 3.66 -4.58 17.69
CA ARG A 116 4.34 -5.37 18.73
C ARG A 116 5.38 -6.31 18.12
N LEU A 117 5.08 -6.87 16.95
CA LEU A 117 5.99 -7.74 16.19
C LEU A 117 7.08 -6.96 15.45
N ASN A 118 6.78 -5.71 15.07
CA ASN A 118 7.64 -4.84 14.26
C ASN A 118 7.66 -3.44 14.89
N PRO A 119 8.59 -3.17 15.84
CA PRO A 119 8.59 -1.95 16.64
C PRO A 119 8.61 -0.65 15.85
N GLU A 120 9.20 -0.64 14.65
CA GLU A 120 9.25 0.50 13.74
C GLU A 120 7.86 0.98 13.28
N LEU A 121 6.86 0.09 13.23
CA LEU A 121 5.49 0.43 12.85
C LEU A 121 4.81 1.38 13.85
N LYS A 122 5.37 1.54 15.06
CA LYS A 122 4.92 2.57 16.02
C LYS A 122 5.07 3.99 15.47
N ASN A 123 5.94 4.19 14.48
CA ASN A 123 6.16 5.46 13.81
C ASN A 123 5.20 5.70 12.63
N LEU A 124 4.23 4.80 12.40
CA LEU A 124 3.18 5.05 11.43
C LEU A 124 2.32 6.23 11.87
N ASN A 125 2.25 7.23 11.01
CA ASN A 125 1.45 8.42 11.19
C ASN A 125 0.20 8.26 10.34
N TYR A 126 -0.81 7.56 10.84
CA TYR A 126 -2.13 7.43 10.21
C TYR A 126 -3.22 7.93 11.16
N ASN A 127 -4.33 8.43 10.61
CA ASN A 127 -5.48 8.83 11.39
C ASN A 127 -6.30 7.61 11.84
N LYS A 128 -6.13 7.23 13.11
CA LYS A 128 -6.84 6.12 13.78
C LYS A 128 -8.36 6.26 13.82
N ASN A 129 -8.88 7.47 13.55
CA ASN A 129 -10.31 7.76 13.50
C ASN A 129 -10.87 7.75 12.06
N HIS A 130 -10.06 7.39 11.06
CA HIS A 130 -10.43 7.44 9.65
C HIS A 130 -10.30 6.08 8.97
N VAL A 131 -11.44 5.44 8.69
CA VAL A 131 -11.56 4.08 8.10
C VAL A 131 -10.67 3.87 6.88
N VAL A 132 -10.78 4.75 5.88
CA VAL A 132 -10.01 4.59 4.63
C VAL A 132 -8.51 4.72 4.85
N GLU A 133 -8.11 5.57 5.80
CA GLU A 133 -6.69 5.84 6.05
C GLU A 133 -6.07 4.70 6.85
N THR A 134 -6.79 4.21 7.87
CA THR A 134 -6.40 3.04 8.67
C THR A 134 -6.29 1.80 7.79
N TYR A 135 -7.28 1.55 6.92
CA TYR A 135 -7.21 0.46 5.94
C TYR A 135 -6.00 0.58 5.02
N ARG A 136 -5.71 1.78 4.50
CA ARG A 136 -4.54 2.02 3.64
C ARG A 136 -3.22 1.81 4.36
N ALA A 137 -3.13 2.18 5.64
CA ALA A 137 -1.96 1.89 6.46
C ALA A 137 -1.73 0.39 6.59
N LEU A 138 -2.79 -0.39 6.87
CA LEU A 138 -2.73 -1.84 6.96
C LEU A 138 -2.26 -2.49 5.64
N ILE A 139 -2.80 -2.03 4.50
CA ILE A 139 -2.35 -2.49 3.18
C ILE A 139 -0.90 -2.07 2.89
N GLY A 140 -0.47 -0.89 3.35
CA GLY A 140 0.92 -0.45 3.24
C GLY A 140 1.88 -1.39 3.95
N ILE A 141 1.53 -1.81 5.18
CA ILE A 141 2.28 -2.80 5.96
C ILE A 141 2.32 -4.13 5.21
N THR A 142 1.17 -4.65 4.77
CA THR A 142 1.12 -5.97 4.13
C THR A 142 1.80 -6.00 2.78
N SER A 143 1.80 -4.89 2.04
CA SER A 143 2.58 -4.71 0.80
C SER A 143 4.09 -4.51 1.06
N GLN A 144 4.53 -4.59 2.33
CA GLN A 144 5.93 -4.52 2.77
C GLN A 144 6.65 -3.22 2.39
N TYR A 145 5.93 -2.11 2.31
CA TYR A 145 6.57 -0.79 2.26
C TYR A 145 7.17 -0.45 3.61
N ASN A 146 8.28 0.27 3.63
CA ASN A 146 8.83 0.78 4.89
C ASN A 146 7.92 1.89 5.46
N VAL A 147 8.14 2.26 6.72
CA VAL A 147 7.30 3.24 7.44
C VAL A 147 7.32 4.63 6.78
N ASP A 148 8.47 5.07 6.27
CA ASP A 148 8.58 6.37 5.61
C ASP A 148 7.74 6.40 4.32
N ASP A 149 7.76 5.34 3.52
CA ASP A 149 6.97 5.19 2.31
C ASP A 149 5.47 5.15 2.60
N ILE A 150 5.05 4.41 3.64
CA ILE A 150 3.65 4.37 4.07
C ILE A 150 3.21 5.76 4.51
N ASN A 151 4.00 6.44 5.33
CA ASN A 151 3.69 7.79 5.82
C ASN A 151 3.62 8.81 4.68
N ALA A 152 4.54 8.74 3.70
CA ALA A 152 4.50 9.60 2.52
C ALA A 152 3.25 9.35 1.67
N TYR A 153 2.86 8.09 1.48
CA TYR A 153 1.63 7.74 0.78
C TYR A 153 0.38 8.29 1.49
N LEU A 154 0.30 8.12 2.81
CA LEU A 154 -0.83 8.61 3.60
C LEU A 154 -0.89 10.15 3.61
N HIS A 155 0.26 10.83 3.66
CA HIS A 155 0.32 12.28 3.53
C HIS A 155 -0.21 12.76 2.17
N ASN A 156 0.22 12.13 1.08
CA ASN A 156 -0.28 12.44 -0.27
C ASN A 156 -1.78 12.18 -0.38
N TYR A 157 -2.28 11.10 0.25
CA TYR A 157 -3.71 10.80 0.30
C TYR A 157 -4.51 11.90 1.02
N ARG A 158 -4.04 12.40 2.16
CA ARG A 158 -4.72 13.47 2.91
C ARG A 158 -4.73 14.80 2.16
N THR A 159 -3.61 15.15 1.55
CA THR A 159 -3.40 16.49 0.99
C THR A 159 -3.72 16.59 -0.50
N GLY A 160 -3.81 15.47 -1.21
CA GLY A 160 -3.86 15.42 -2.67
C GLY A 160 -2.57 15.88 -3.36
N LYS A 161 -1.52 16.21 -2.60
CA LYS A 161 -0.25 16.73 -3.13
C LYS A 161 0.72 15.59 -3.39
N LYS A 162 1.23 15.49 -4.61
CA LYS A 162 2.30 14.57 -4.98
C LYS A 162 3.66 15.25 -4.80
N ASN A 163 4.67 14.48 -4.40
CA ASN A 163 6.06 14.95 -4.41
C ASN A 163 6.68 14.74 -5.80
N PHE A 164 6.60 15.77 -6.66
CA PHE A 164 7.11 15.70 -8.03
C PHE A 164 8.63 15.54 -8.11
N ASP A 165 9.39 16.07 -7.15
CA ASP A 165 10.85 15.89 -7.12
C ASP A 165 11.23 14.41 -7.00
N VAL A 166 10.55 13.66 -6.13
CA VAL A 166 10.78 12.22 -6.02
C VAL A 166 10.35 11.47 -7.27
N LEU A 167 9.26 11.88 -7.93
CA LEU A 167 8.82 11.26 -9.19
C LEU A 167 9.85 11.49 -10.31
N ASN A 168 10.37 12.71 -10.44
CA ASN A 168 11.41 13.05 -11.41
C ASN A 168 12.70 12.25 -11.17
N ARG A 169 13.10 12.08 -9.89
CA ARG A 169 14.24 11.24 -9.49
C ARG A 169 14.00 9.76 -9.84
N ALA A 170 12.82 9.23 -9.52
CA ALA A 170 12.43 7.85 -9.86
C ALA A 170 12.46 7.61 -11.37
N GLU A 171 11.93 8.54 -12.17
CA GLU A 171 11.94 8.45 -13.63
C GLU A 171 13.37 8.46 -14.18
N LYS A 172 14.23 9.36 -13.68
CA LYS A 172 15.64 9.42 -14.07
C LYS A 172 16.36 8.10 -13.78
N ILE A 173 16.18 7.54 -12.58
CA ILE A 173 16.76 6.24 -12.22
C ILE A 173 16.22 5.16 -13.15
N SER A 174 14.91 5.14 -13.40
CA SER A 174 14.27 4.14 -14.25
C SER A 174 14.83 4.16 -15.69
N LYS A 175 15.01 5.36 -16.27
CA LYS A 175 15.60 5.51 -17.61
C LYS A 175 17.05 5.05 -17.68
N THR A 176 17.84 5.31 -16.63
CA THR A 176 19.28 4.98 -16.62
C THR A 176 19.56 3.52 -16.26
N THR A 177 18.73 2.91 -15.43
CA THR A 177 19.02 1.59 -14.81
C THR A 177 18.03 0.49 -15.20
N GLY A 178 16.88 0.85 -15.78
CA GLY A 178 15.78 -0.08 -16.04
C GLY A 178 14.92 -0.42 -14.82
N ILE A 179 15.28 0.07 -13.63
CA ILE A 179 14.52 -0.16 -12.38
C ILE A 179 13.10 0.40 -12.51
N ARG A 180 12.09 -0.42 -12.21
CA ARG A 180 10.68 0.00 -12.25
C ARG A 180 10.15 0.27 -10.85
N PHE A 181 9.82 1.53 -10.60
CA PHE A 181 9.14 1.93 -9.37
C PHE A 181 7.65 1.63 -9.50
N GLY A 182 7.16 0.62 -8.77
CA GLY A 182 5.73 0.30 -8.67
C GLY A 182 4.98 1.13 -7.62
N TRP A 183 5.67 2.08 -6.98
CA TRP A 183 5.15 3.02 -5.98
C TRP A 183 5.95 4.32 -6.05
N GLN A 184 5.51 5.34 -5.32
CA GLN A 184 6.27 6.56 -5.11
C GLN A 184 7.01 6.46 -3.76
N PRO A 185 8.34 6.29 -3.73
CA PRO A 185 9.08 6.24 -2.48
C PRO A 185 8.97 7.55 -1.70
N ALA A 186 9.22 7.50 -0.40
CA ALA A 186 9.51 8.69 0.38
C ALA A 186 10.86 9.30 -0.05
N ALA A 187 11.06 10.59 0.23
CA ALA A 187 12.33 11.26 -0.09
C ALA A 187 13.54 10.53 0.53
N LYS A 188 13.44 10.12 1.79
CA LYS A 188 14.49 9.35 2.49
C LYS A 188 14.78 8.01 1.83
N THR A 189 13.74 7.27 1.42
CA THR A 189 13.90 6.01 0.69
C THR A 189 14.59 6.26 -0.65
N MET A 190 14.21 7.33 -1.35
CA MET A 190 14.85 7.71 -2.62
C MET A 190 16.34 8.06 -2.43
N ASP A 191 16.68 8.83 -1.39
CA ASP A 191 18.07 9.17 -1.07
C ASP A 191 18.90 7.89 -0.84
N LYS A 192 18.34 6.91 -0.12
CA LYS A 192 18.98 5.61 0.12
C LYS A 192 19.17 4.78 -1.15
N ILE A 193 18.22 4.82 -2.07
CA ILE A 193 18.32 4.14 -3.38
C ILE A 193 19.46 4.76 -4.19
N GLU A 194 19.48 6.09 -4.33
CA GLU A 194 20.51 6.80 -5.09
C GLU A 194 21.91 6.58 -4.52
N GLN A 195 22.07 6.62 -3.19
CA GLN A 195 23.35 6.37 -2.54
C GLN A 195 23.90 4.97 -2.83
N GLN A 196 23.05 3.95 -2.77
CA GLN A 196 23.46 2.57 -3.06
C GLN A 196 23.79 2.36 -4.54
N LEU A 197 23.02 2.96 -5.45
CA LEU A 197 23.29 2.91 -6.89
C LEU A 197 24.64 3.58 -7.21
N GLU A 198 24.91 4.73 -6.62
CA GLU A 198 26.18 5.44 -6.82
C GLU A 198 27.37 4.65 -6.28
N THR A 199 27.24 4.08 -5.08
CA THR A 199 28.27 3.22 -4.47
C THR A 199 28.63 2.05 -5.39
N ARG A 200 27.62 1.42 -6.01
CA ARG A 200 27.83 0.33 -6.96
C ARG A 200 28.48 0.79 -8.25
N ARG A 201 28.06 1.94 -8.78
CA ARG A 201 28.67 2.55 -9.97
C ARG A 201 30.16 2.78 -9.75
N ILE A 202 30.55 3.36 -8.61
CA ILE A 202 31.95 3.59 -8.24
C ILE A 202 32.71 2.26 -8.11
N ALA A 203 32.12 1.24 -7.47
CA ALA A 203 32.75 -0.07 -7.33
C ALA A 203 33.02 -0.73 -8.70
N MET A 204 32.05 -0.68 -9.63
CA MET A 204 32.21 -1.21 -10.98
C MET A 204 33.28 -0.47 -11.78
N MET A 205 33.38 0.86 -11.65
CA MET A 205 34.43 1.65 -12.31
C MET A 205 35.83 1.24 -11.82
N LYS A 206 36.01 1.10 -10.50
CA LYS A 206 37.30 0.67 -9.92
C LYS A 206 37.71 -0.73 -10.39
N LEU A 207 36.77 -1.67 -10.46
CA LEU A 207 37.03 -3.02 -10.97
C LEU A 207 37.44 -3.00 -12.45
N ALA A 208 36.81 -2.15 -13.26
CA ALA A 208 37.16 -1.99 -14.67
C ALA A 208 38.54 -1.36 -14.87
N GLU A 209 38.96 -0.45 -13.99
CA GLU A 209 40.31 0.16 -14.00
C GLU A 209 41.39 -0.85 -13.57
N MET A 210 41.11 -1.70 -12.60
CA MET A 210 42.04 -2.75 -12.14
C MET A 210 42.19 -3.92 -13.12
N SER A 211 41.23 -4.08 -14.05
CA SER A 211 41.23 -5.15 -15.05
C SER A 211 41.84 -4.72 -16.40
N ARG A 212 42.38 -3.50 -16.48
CA ARG A 212 43.11 -2.94 -17.64
C ARG A 212 44.60 -2.92 -17.35
#